data_AF-A0A7J2U4I1-F1
#
_entry.id   AF-A0A7J2U4I1-F1
#
_cell.length_a   1.000
_cell.length_b   1.000
_cell.length_c   1.000
_cell.angle_alpha   90.00
_cell.angle_beta   90.00
_cell.angle_gamma   90.00
#
_symmetry.space_group_name_H-M   'P 1'
#
loop_
_entity.id
_entity.type
_entity.pdbx_description
1 polymer ?
#
loop_
_entity_poly.entity_id
_entity_poly.type
_entity_poly.pdbx_seq_one_letter_code
_entity_poly.pdbx_strand_id
1 'polypeptide(L)'
;MYGTRPWIQAEGVAISSEDGIPLRFVKKEEKIYAFLLSRPRSRKLVLKPFDSVLKARGSTSIEMLGEGQLKWSQTSHGIEVELPRYLYPSPAYIVKIEPAPEIEK
;
A
#
# COMPACT_ATOMS: atom_id res chain seq x y z
N MET A 1 -23.12 13.08 -4.18
CA MET A 1 -22.97 11.61 -4.28
C MET A 1 -22.76 11.07 -2.87
N TYR A 2 -23.70 10.28 -2.35
CA TYR A 2 -23.69 9.74 -0.99
C TYR A 2 -23.25 8.27 -1.01
N GLY A 3 -22.34 7.86 -0.13
CA GLY A 3 -22.14 6.42 0.16
C GLY A 3 -20.72 5.89 0.33
N THR A 4 -19.67 6.64 0.02
CA THR A 4 -18.29 6.23 0.34
C THR A 4 -17.75 7.13 1.44
N ARG A 5 -17.65 6.63 2.68
CA ARG A 5 -16.84 7.32 3.70
C ARG A 5 -15.42 7.39 3.14
N PRO A 6 -14.88 8.58 2.82
CA PRO A 6 -13.50 8.67 2.35
C PRO A 6 -12.63 8.01 3.41
N TRP A 7 -11.72 7.12 2.99
CA TRP A 7 -10.57 6.87 3.86
C TRP A 7 -9.95 8.24 4.13
N ILE A 8 -9.53 8.49 5.37
CA ILE A 8 -9.11 9.82 5.86
C ILE A 8 -8.04 10.44 4.94
N GLN A 9 -7.32 9.63 4.16
CA GLN A 9 -6.53 10.04 2.99
C GLN A 9 -6.65 9.08 1.79
N ALA A 10 -7.26 9.52 0.71
CA ALA A 10 -7.38 8.72 -0.51
C ALA A 10 -6.06 8.60 -1.31
N GLU A 11 -5.04 9.40 -0.98
CA GLU A 11 -3.83 9.58 -1.79
C GLU A 11 -2.55 9.39 -0.96
N GLY A 12 -1.50 8.91 -1.62
CA GLY A 12 -0.16 8.84 -1.05
C GLY A 12 0.89 8.56 -2.12
N VAL A 13 2.04 8.10 -1.66
CA VAL A 13 3.17 7.75 -2.52
C VAL A 13 3.86 6.49 -2.00
N ALA A 14 4.23 5.60 -2.92
CA ALA A 14 5.15 4.52 -2.67
C ALA A 14 6.56 5.03 -2.99
N ILE A 15 7.42 5.12 -1.98
CA ILE A 15 8.77 5.66 -2.10
C ILE A 15 9.78 4.51 -2.02
N SER A 16 10.78 4.53 -2.89
CA SER A 16 12.06 3.83 -2.72
C SER A 16 13.22 4.78 -2.96
N SER A 17 14.45 4.25 -3.00
CA SER A 17 15.64 5.00 -3.40
C SER A 17 15.58 5.51 -4.85
N GLU A 18 14.78 4.88 -5.72
CA GLU A 18 14.73 5.16 -7.17
C GLU A 18 13.32 5.50 -7.70
N ASP A 19 12.26 5.23 -6.91
CA ASP A 19 10.87 5.39 -7.32
C ASP A 19 10.08 6.32 -6.38
N GLY A 20 9.20 7.12 -6.97
CA GLY A 20 8.11 7.81 -6.28
C GLY A 20 6.81 7.59 -7.05
N ILE A 21 6.03 6.58 -6.64
CA ILE A 21 4.86 6.13 -7.38
C ILE A 21 3.59 6.63 -6.67
N PRO A 22 2.72 7.39 -7.35
CA PRO A 22 1.45 7.80 -6.77
C PRO A 22 0.62 6.58 -6.34
N LEU A 23 0.09 6.66 -5.13
CA LEU A 23 -0.83 5.68 -4.55
C LEU A 23 -2.24 6.24 -4.48
N ARG A 24 -3.21 5.37 -4.74
CA ARG A 24 -4.62 5.57 -4.37
C ARG A 24 -5.02 4.52 -3.35
N PHE A 25 -5.62 4.94 -2.25
CA PHE A 25 -6.11 4.03 -1.22
C PHE A 25 -7.62 3.88 -1.29
N VAL A 26 -8.08 2.63 -1.21
CA VAL A 26 -9.51 2.30 -1.09
C VAL A 26 -9.68 1.40 0.13
N LYS A 27 -10.56 1.78 1.06
CA LYS A 27 -10.97 0.92 2.18
C LYS A 27 -12.22 0.13 1.80
N LYS A 28 -12.21 -1.17 2.08
CA LYS A 28 -13.40 -2.00 2.06
C LYS A 28 -13.37 -2.88 3.29
N GLU A 29 -14.39 -2.77 4.15
CA GLU A 29 -14.47 -3.52 5.42
C GLU A 29 -13.20 -3.34 6.26
N GLU A 30 -12.57 -4.42 6.72
CA GLU A 30 -11.28 -4.44 7.42
C GLU A 30 -10.09 -4.58 6.46
N LYS A 31 -10.19 -4.13 5.21
CA LYS A 31 -9.10 -4.18 4.23
C LYS A 31 -8.82 -2.79 3.65
N ILE A 32 -7.54 -2.54 3.37
CA ILE A 32 -7.13 -1.43 2.50
C ILE A 32 -6.50 -1.99 1.24
N TYR A 33 -6.81 -1.37 0.11
CA TYR A 33 -6.18 -1.59 -1.16
C TYR A 33 -5.40 -0.34 -1.55
N ALA A 34 -4.10 -0.47 -1.72
CA ALA A 34 -3.20 0.55 -2.25
C ALA A 34 -2.93 0.25 -3.72
N PHE A 35 -3.39 1.13 -4.60
CA PHE A 35 -3.21 1.04 -6.05
C PHE A 35 -1.97 1.83 -6.44
N LEU A 36 -0.94 1.15 -6.93
CA LEU A 36 0.22 1.75 -7.55
C LEU A 36 -0.13 2.14 -8.98
N LEU A 37 -0.10 3.43 -9.29
CA LEU A 37 -0.50 3.96 -10.60
C LEU A 37 0.59 3.84 -11.67
N SER A 38 1.75 3.29 -11.31
CA SER A 38 2.87 3.00 -12.22
C SER A 38 3.55 1.70 -11.81
N ARG A 39 4.26 1.08 -12.75
CA ARG A 39 5.07 -0.12 -12.47
C ARG A 39 6.26 0.24 -11.57
N PRO A 40 6.44 -0.43 -10.43
CA PRO A 40 7.61 -0.22 -9.60
C PRO A 40 8.86 -0.83 -10.21
N ARG A 41 9.98 -0.10 -10.12
CA ARG A 41 11.31 -0.56 -10.56
C ARG A 41 12.08 -1.20 -9.41
N SER A 42 11.88 -0.67 -8.22
CA SER A 42 12.46 -1.13 -6.97
C SER A 42 11.67 -2.29 -6.38
N ARG A 43 12.38 -3.24 -5.77
CA ARG A 43 11.76 -4.35 -5.05
C ARG A 43 11.23 -3.94 -3.68
N LYS A 44 11.76 -2.88 -3.08
CA LYS A 44 11.33 -2.39 -1.78
C LYS A 44 10.65 -1.05 -1.93
N LEU A 45 9.45 -0.92 -1.37
CA LEU A 45 8.68 0.31 -1.41
C LEU A 45 8.09 0.58 -0.04
N VAL A 46 8.22 1.81 0.44
CA VAL A 46 7.50 2.29 1.62
C VAL A 46 6.18 2.89 1.17
N LEU A 47 5.07 2.27 1.57
CA LEU A 47 3.72 2.76 1.33
C LEU A 47 3.40 3.87 2.34
N LYS A 48 3.26 5.11 1.84
CA LYS A 48 3.11 6.31 2.66
C LYS A 48 1.92 7.17 2.19
N PRO A 49 0.85 7.33 2.98
CA PRO A 49 -0.13 8.41 2.82
C PRO A 49 0.55 9.79 2.95
N PHE A 50 0.02 10.82 2.30
CA PHE A 50 0.75 12.11 2.23
C PHE A 50 0.94 12.81 3.58
N ASP A 51 -0.10 12.87 4.41
CA ASP A 51 -0.09 13.59 5.69
C ASP A 51 -0.28 12.67 6.91
N SER A 52 -0.01 11.36 6.76
CA SER A 52 -0.11 10.40 7.87
C SER A 52 0.75 9.16 7.65
N VAL A 53 0.93 8.37 8.70
CA VAL A 53 1.71 7.13 8.71
C VAL A 53 0.77 5.93 8.87
N LEU A 54 0.94 4.92 8.02
CA LEU A 54 0.26 3.63 8.20
C LEU A 54 0.93 2.82 9.30
N LYS A 55 0.16 2.41 10.30
CA LYS A 55 0.56 1.48 11.35
C LYS A 55 -0.12 0.14 11.15
N ALA A 56 0.67 -0.89 10.88
CA ALA A 56 0.18 -2.26 10.84
C ALA A 56 -0.41 -2.67 12.20
N ARG A 57 -1.55 -3.35 12.17
CA ARG A 57 -2.19 -3.94 13.36
C ARG A 57 -1.61 -5.33 13.64
N GLY A 58 -1.95 -5.90 14.80
CA GLY A 58 -1.64 -7.31 15.10
C GLY A 58 -2.18 -8.24 14.00
N SER A 59 -1.38 -9.25 13.63
CA SER A 59 -1.72 -10.21 12.57
C SER A 59 -1.89 -9.62 11.16
N THR A 60 -1.27 -8.46 10.87
CA THR A 60 -1.31 -7.87 9.52
C THR A 60 -0.69 -8.82 8.48
N SER A 61 -1.46 -9.09 7.44
CA SER A 61 -1.04 -9.76 6.22
C SER A 61 -1.09 -8.75 5.07
N ILE A 62 -0.06 -8.81 4.22
CA ILE A 62 0.05 -7.96 3.03
C ILE A 62 0.22 -8.85 1.82
N GLU A 63 -0.58 -8.58 0.80
CA GLU A 63 -0.66 -9.39 -0.41
C GLU A 63 -0.68 -8.46 -1.63
N MET A 64 0.02 -8.82 -2.70
CA MET A 64 -0.18 -8.20 -4.00
C MET A 64 -1.15 -9.05 -4.81
N LEU A 65 -2.25 -8.44 -5.28
CA LEU A 65 -3.25 -9.16 -6.06
C LEU A 65 -2.61 -9.71 -7.34
N GLY A 66 -2.72 -11.02 -7.54
CA GLY A 66 -2.14 -11.74 -8.68
C GLY A 66 -0.73 -12.26 -8.46
N GLU A 67 -0.02 -11.82 -7.41
CA GLU A 67 1.36 -12.25 -7.11
C GLU A 67 1.46 -13.01 -5.76
N GLY A 68 0.56 -12.75 -4.81
CA GLY A 68 0.47 -13.44 -3.52
C GLY A 68 1.05 -12.65 -2.35
N GLN A 69 1.35 -13.35 -1.25
CA GLN A 69 1.80 -12.72 0.00
C GLN A 69 3.16 -12.04 -0.16
N LEU A 70 3.27 -10.82 0.35
CA LEU A 70 4.50 -10.05 0.36
C LEU A 70 5.18 -10.15 1.72
N LYS A 71 6.52 -10.16 1.70
CA LYS A 71 7.28 -9.81 2.90
C LYS A 71 7.12 -8.32 3.16
N TRP A 72 6.99 -7.95 4.42
CA TRP A 72 6.80 -6.56 4.78
C TRP A 72 7.38 -6.28 6.17
N SER A 73 7.64 -5.01 6.45
CA SER A 73 8.05 -4.55 7.77
C SER A 73 7.47 -3.17 8.08
N GLN A 74 7.22 -2.90 9.37
CA GLN A 74 6.83 -1.57 9.83
C GLN A 74 8.07 -0.67 9.89
N THR A 75 7.97 0.53 9.37
CA THR A 75 8.99 1.59 9.47
C THR A 75 8.44 2.79 10.23
N SER A 76 9.31 3.77 10.51
CA SER A 76 8.92 5.08 11.05
C SER A 76 8.06 5.91 10.08
N HIS A 77 8.10 5.61 8.78
CA HIS A 77 7.45 6.41 7.73
C HIS A 77 6.24 5.74 7.09
N GLY A 78 5.93 4.50 7.47
CA GLY A 78 4.84 3.71 6.91
C GLY A 78 5.19 2.23 6.90
N ILE A 79 4.67 1.51 5.91
CA ILE A 79 4.87 0.07 5.76
C ILE A 79 5.79 -0.18 4.55
N GLU A 80 6.95 -0.80 4.78
CA GLU A 80 7.81 -1.29 3.69
C GLU A 80 7.31 -2.64 3.21
N VAL A 81 7.11 -2.79 1.90
CA VAL A 81 6.78 -4.06 1.24
C VAL A 81 7.91 -4.49 0.32
N GLU A 82 8.19 -5.79 0.28
CA GLU A 82 9.13 -6.41 -0.66
C GLU A 82 8.36 -7.11 -1.77
N LEU A 83 8.46 -6.56 -2.97
CA LEU A 83 7.86 -7.07 -4.19
C LEU A 83 8.62 -8.30 -4.72
N PRO A 84 7.90 -9.21 -5.42
CA PRO A 84 8.53 -10.33 -6.11
C PRO A 84 9.53 -9.82 -7.16
N ARG A 85 10.54 -10.64 -7.45
CA ARG A 85 11.61 -10.29 -8.40
C ARG A 85 11.07 -10.06 -9.82
N TYR A 86 10.03 -10.79 -10.19
CA TYR A 86 9.37 -10.68 -11.47
C TYR A 86 7.93 -10.26 -11.21
N LEU A 87 7.56 -9.11 -11.76
CA LEU A 87 6.19 -8.63 -11.78
C LEU A 87 5.64 -8.83 -13.19
N TYR A 88 4.52 -9.51 -13.30
CA TYR A 88 3.84 -9.58 -14.58
C TYR A 88 3.38 -8.17 -15.00
N PRO A 89 3.46 -7.81 -16.29
CA PRO A 89 2.88 -6.55 -16.77
C PRO A 89 1.39 -6.50 -16.46
N SER A 90 0.97 -5.47 -15.71
CA SER A 90 -0.42 -5.24 -15.32
C SER A 90 -0.76 -3.76 -15.46
N PRO A 91 -2.00 -3.39 -15.84
CA PRO A 91 -2.42 -1.98 -15.88
C PRO A 91 -2.36 -1.29 -14.52
N ALA A 92 -2.42 -2.05 -13.42
CA ALA A 92 -2.24 -1.55 -12.06
C ALA A 92 -1.66 -2.65 -11.16
N TYR A 93 -0.84 -2.26 -10.19
CA TYR A 93 -0.37 -3.15 -9.13
C TYR A 93 -1.11 -2.80 -7.85
N ILE A 94 -1.77 -3.78 -7.24
CA ILE A 94 -2.65 -3.55 -6.09
C ILE A 94 -2.09 -4.30 -4.89
N VAL A 95 -1.77 -3.55 -3.83
CA VAL A 95 -1.37 -4.11 -2.54
C VAL A 95 -2.56 -4.08 -1.59
N LYS A 96 -2.95 -5.25 -1.10
CA LYS A 96 -3.98 -5.45 -0.08
C LYS A 96 -3.33 -5.57 1.29
N ILE A 97 -3.86 -4.85 2.28
CA ILE A 97 -3.45 -4.90 3.68
C ILE A 97 -4.65 -5.29 4.54
N GLU A 98 -4.51 -6.35 5.33
CA GLU A 98 -5.57 -6.91 6.18
C GLU A 98 -5.01 -7.39 7.54
N PRO A 99 -5.60 -7.01 8.69
CA PRO A 99 -6.68 -6.03 8.81
C PRO A 99 -6.20 -4.62 8.43
N ALA A 100 -7.16 -3.73 8.19
CA ALA A 100 -6.89 -2.35 7.77
C ALA A 100 -5.97 -1.67 8.80
N PRO A 101 -4.82 -1.11 8.37
CA PRO A 101 -3.88 -0.44 9.26
C PRO A 101 -4.52 0.80 9.91
N GLU A 102 -3.96 1.18 11.06
CA GLU A 102 -4.28 2.42 11.74
C GLU A 102 -3.56 3.59 11.06
N ILE A 103 -4.16 4.78 11.15
CA ILE A 103 -3.59 6.01 10.62
C ILE A 103 -3.11 6.84 11.81
N GLU A 104 -1.81 7.09 11.87
CA GLU A 104 -1.17 7.99 12.84
C GLU A 104 -0.88 9.32 12.13
N LYS A 105 -1.38 10.43 12.68
CA LYS A 105 -1.16 11.79 12.14
C LYS A 105 0.13 12.39 12.64
#